data_AF-D5QFA8-F1
#
_entry.id   AF-D5QFA8-F1
#
_cell.length_a   1.000
_cell.length_b   1.000
_cell.length_c   1.000
_cell.angle_alpha   90.00
_cell.angle_beta   90.00
_cell.angle_gamma   90.00
#
_symmetry.space_group_name_H-M   'P 1'
#
loop_
_entity.id
_entity.type
_entity.pdbx_description
1 polymer ?
#
loop_
_entity_poly.entity_id
_entity_poly.type
_entity_poly.pdbx_seq_one_letter_code
_entity_poly.pdbx_strand_id
1 'polypeptide(L)'
;MDNPLQDSPQKEARILAKAKELWIADGKPGCGPEAYRENASELIGMENNPDAGQIPVASSVPLDANGQPIEPAWIEENLGNPGGSMNELDDKQEVPFATRKEEKDALNN
;
A
#
# COMPACT_ATOMS: atom_id res chain seq x y z
N MET A 1 -14.79 15.02 -29.21
CA MET A 1 -13.81 14.90 -28.11
C MET A 1 -14.28 15.88 -27.05
N ASP A 2 -14.99 15.40 -26.04
CA ASP A 2 -15.38 16.21 -24.89
C ASP A 2 -14.14 16.45 -24.03
N ASN A 3 -13.88 17.69 -23.65
CA ASN A 3 -12.73 18.01 -22.81
C ASN A 3 -13.05 17.60 -21.35
N PRO A 4 -12.34 16.65 -20.75
CA PRO A 4 -12.60 16.20 -19.37
C PRO A 4 -12.33 17.29 -18.32
N LEU A 5 -11.62 18.36 -18.68
CA LEU A 5 -11.36 19.51 -17.82
C LEU A 5 -12.46 20.58 -17.92
N GLN A 6 -13.43 20.41 -18.82
CA GLN A 6 -14.48 21.40 -19.02
C GLN A 6 -15.48 21.33 -17.87
N ASP A 7 -15.68 22.44 -17.18
CA ASP A 7 -16.64 22.49 -16.08
C ASP A 7 -18.07 22.37 -16.62
N SER A 8 -18.65 21.21 -16.37
CA SER A 8 -20.04 20.93 -16.69
C SER A 8 -20.95 21.47 -15.56
N PRO A 9 -22.17 21.94 -15.89
CA PRO A 9 -23.15 22.35 -14.86
C PRO A 9 -23.43 21.25 -13.83
N GLN A 10 -23.31 19.98 -14.24
CA GLN A 10 -23.49 18.82 -13.37
C GLN A 10 -22.34 18.68 -12.36
N LYS A 11 -21.09 18.89 -12.78
CA LYS A 11 -19.91 18.88 -11.90
C LYS A 11 -20.01 20.01 -10.88
N GLU A 12 -20.34 21.21 -11.33
CA GLU A 12 -20.52 22.38 -10.49
C GLU A 12 -21.59 22.16 -9.40
N ALA A 13 -22.74 21.57 -9.76
CA ALA A 13 -23.78 21.23 -8.81
C ALA A 13 -23.32 20.22 -7.74
N ARG A 14 -22.49 19.23 -8.11
CA ARG A 14 -21.89 18.28 -7.16
C ARG A 14 -20.91 18.95 -6.22
N ILE A 15 -20.10 19.89 -6.71
CA ILE A 15 -19.15 20.66 -5.88
C ILE A 15 -19.91 21.49 -4.83
N LEU A 16 -20.98 22.19 -5.23
CA LEU A 16 -21.79 22.98 -4.31
C LEU A 16 -22.48 22.11 -3.24
N ALA A 17 -23.00 20.94 -3.64
CA ALA A 17 -23.58 19.98 -2.70
C ALA A 17 -22.53 19.48 -1.69
N LYS A 18 -21.35 19.08 -2.17
CA LYS A 18 -20.24 18.61 -1.32
C LYS A 18 -19.72 19.71 -0.39
N ALA A 19 -19.63 20.95 -0.85
CA ALA A 19 -19.25 22.10 -0.02
C ALA A 19 -20.22 22.33 1.14
N LYS A 20 -21.53 22.18 0.88
CA LYS A 20 -22.56 22.23 1.92
C LYS A 20 -22.45 21.07 2.91
N GLU A 21 -22.16 19.86 2.45
CA GLU A 21 -21.92 18.70 3.32
C GLU A 21 -20.74 18.95 4.28
N LEU A 22 -19.62 19.43 3.75
CA LEU A 22 -18.42 19.74 4.55
C LEU A 22 -18.69 20.83 5.58
N TRP A 23 -19.37 21.91 5.18
CA TRP A 23 -19.76 22.98 6.10
C TRP A 23 -20.68 22.51 7.22
N ILE A 24 -21.63 21.60 6.92
CA ILE A 24 -22.51 21.01 7.93
C ILE A 24 -21.72 20.10 8.88
N ALA A 25 -20.80 19.29 8.34
CA ALA A 25 -19.96 18.39 9.11
C ALA A 25 -19.06 19.15 10.10
N ASP A 26 -18.58 20.34 9.70
CA ASP A 26 -17.75 21.21 10.53
C ASP A 26 -18.56 22.09 11.52
N GLY A 27 -19.85 21.81 11.69
CA GLY A 27 -20.69 22.50 12.68
C GLY A 27 -21.24 23.85 12.22
N LYS A 28 -21.25 24.12 10.91
CA LYS A 28 -21.79 25.35 10.28
C LYS A 28 -21.12 26.63 10.77
N PRO A 29 -19.79 26.80 10.60
CA PRO A 29 -19.11 28.04 10.94
C PRO A 29 -19.61 29.22 10.11
N GLY A 30 -19.40 30.45 10.61
CA GLY A 30 -19.98 31.68 10.04
C GLY A 30 -19.50 32.07 8.63
N CYS A 31 -18.46 31.41 8.11
CA CYS A 31 -17.95 31.62 6.75
C CYS A 31 -18.86 31.05 5.65
N GLY A 32 -19.85 30.22 6.00
CA GLY A 32 -20.78 29.60 5.06
C GLY A 32 -20.16 28.48 4.20
N PRO A 33 -20.97 27.82 3.36
CA PRO A 33 -20.51 26.69 2.55
C PRO A 33 -19.55 27.07 1.43
N GLU A 34 -19.57 28.32 0.95
CA GLU A 34 -18.67 28.78 -0.12
C GLU A 34 -17.20 28.71 0.27
N ALA A 35 -16.88 28.83 1.56
CA ALA A 35 -15.52 28.67 2.06
C ALA A 35 -14.98 27.23 1.87
N TYR A 36 -15.86 26.24 1.68
CA TYR A 36 -15.49 24.83 1.46
C TYR A 36 -15.50 24.44 -0.02
N ARG A 37 -15.79 25.38 -0.92
CA ARG A 37 -15.91 25.12 -2.36
C ARG A 37 -14.63 24.55 -2.97
N GLU A 38 -13.46 25.03 -2.55
CA GLU A 38 -12.16 24.55 -3.02
C GLU A 38 -11.94 23.08 -2.61
N ASN A 39 -12.09 22.78 -1.32
CA ASN A 39 -11.95 21.42 -0.79
C ASN A 39 -12.98 20.46 -1.43
N ALA A 40 -14.22 20.91 -1.60
CA ALA A 40 -15.25 20.16 -2.32
C ALA A 40 -14.88 19.89 -3.78
N SER A 41 -14.28 20.86 -4.48
CA SER A 41 -13.82 20.71 -5.85
C SER A 41 -12.72 19.66 -5.97
N GLU A 42 -11.77 19.66 -5.05
CA GLU A 42 -10.69 18.68 -5.01
C GLU A 42 -11.22 17.25 -4.80
N LEU A 43 -12.10 17.06 -3.82
CA LEU A 43 -12.73 15.77 -3.54
C LEU A 43 -13.54 15.24 -4.73
N ILE A 44 -14.37 16.08 -5.35
CA ILE A 44 -15.11 15.69 -6.56
C ILE A 44 -14.17 15.38 -7.73
N GLY A 45 -13.04 16.08 -7.82
CA GLY A 45 -11.99 15.81 -8.81
C GLY A 45 -11.41 14.41 -8.67
N MET A 46 -11.08 14.02 -7.43
CA MET A 46 -10.60 12.67 -7.08
C MET A 46 -11.66 11.59 -7.34
N GLU A 47 -12.91 11.84 -6.95
CA GLU A 47 -14.03 10.91 -7.19
C GLU A 47 -14.27 10.64 -8.69
N ASN A 48 -14.15 11.67 -9.53
CA ASN A 48 -14.42 11.54 -10.97
C ASN A 48 -13.25 10.91 -11.73
N ASN A 49 -12.03 10.98 -11.20
CA ASN A 49 -10.84 10.43 -11.83
C ASN A 49 -10.03 9.62 -10.80
N PRO A 50 -10.56 8.49 -10.31
CA PRO A 50 -9.90 7.69 -9.27
C PRO A 50 -8.54 7.14 -9.75
N ASP A 51 -8.40 6.94 -11.06
CA ASP A 51 -7.19 6.42 -11.69
C ASP A 51 -6.30 7.53 -12.28
N ALA A 52 -6.63 8.81 -12.03
CA ALA A 52 -5.78 9.91 -12.49
C ALA A 52 -4.36 9.78 -11.91
N GLY A 53 -3.36 9.85 -12.78
CA GLY A 53 -1.96 9.73 -12.39
C GLY A 53 -1.46 8.29 -12.17
N GLN A 54 -2.32 7.28 -12.31
CA GLN A 54 -1.86 5.89 -12.35
C GLN A 54 -1.18 5.60 -13.69
N ILE A 55 0.01 5.02 -13.63
CA ILE A 55 0.70 4.45 -14.80
C ILE A 55 0.43 2.95 -14.75
N PRO A 56 -0.19 2.34 -15.77
CA PRO A 56 -0.39 0.90 -15.81
C PRO A 56 0.96 0.19 -15.69
N VAL A 57 1.11 -0.62 -14.65
CA VAL A 57 2.25 -1.52 -14.47
C VAL A 57 1.83 -2.91 -14.91
N ALA A 58 2.65 -3.56 -15.73
CA ALA A 58 2.47 -4.98 -15.99
C ALA A 58 2.58 -5.74 -14.65
N SER A 59 1.66 -6.68 -14.41
CA SER A 59 1.78 -7.57 -13.25
C SER A 59 3.16 -8.23 -13.27
N SER A 60 3.94 -8.04 -12.21
CA SER A 60 5.26 -8.67 -12.07
C SER A 60 5.16 -10.19 -11.91
N VAL A 61 3.95 -10.70 -11.62
CA VAL A 61 3.68 -12.11 -11.38
C VAL A 61 2.67 -12.66 -12.39
N PRO A 62 2.90 -13.88 -12.93
CA PRO A 62 1.91 -14.58 -13.74
C PRO A 62 0.63 -14.81 -12.92
N LEU A 63 -0.54 -14.69 -13.56
CA LEU A 63 -1.84 -14.95 -12.93
C LEU A 63 -2.45 -16.24 -13.48
N ASP A 64 -3.19 -16.96 -12.64
CA ASP A 64 -3.94 -18.16 -13.04
C ASP A 64 -5.27 -17.80 -13.73
N ALA A 65 -6.05 -18.82 -14.10
CA ALA A 65 -7.36 -18.64 -14.76
C ALA A 65 -8.40 -17.90 -13.89
N ASN A 66 -8.17 -17.78 -12.59
CA ASN A 66 -9.03 -17.08 -11.62
C ASN A 66 -8.43 -15.72 -11.21
N GLY A 67 -7.34 -15.28 -11.85
CA GLY A 67 -6.65 -14.02 -11.55
C GLY A 67 -5.83 -14.05 -10.26
N GLN A 68 -5.54 -15.22 -9.69
CA GLN A 68 -4.67 -15.35 -8.52
C GLN A 68 -3.20 -15.37 -8.94
N PRO A 69 -2.28 -14.74 -8.18
CA PRO A 69 -0.85 -14.86 -8.39
C PRO A 69 -0.38 -16.31 -8.40
N ILE A 70 0.36 -16.70 -9.43
CA ILE A 70 1.05 -17.99 -9.50
C ILE A 70 2.42 -17.81 -8.84
N GLU A 71 2.58 -18.39 -7.66
CA GLU A 71 3.88 -18.51 -7.01
C GLU A 71 4.75 -19.54 -7.76
N PRO A 72 5.98 -19.19 -8.17
CA PRO A 72 6.85 -20.16 -8.82
C PRO A 72 7.40 -21.17 -7.80
N ALA A 73 7.30 -22.46 -8.13
CA ALA A 73 7.65 -23.57 -7.24
C ALA A 73 9.09 -23.51 -6.67
N TRP A 74 10.05 -22.90 -7.36
CA TRP A 74 11.43 -22.78 -6.88
C TRP A 74 11.57 -21.85 -5.66
N ILE A 75 10.59 -21.01 -5.33
CA ILE A 75 10.60 -20.22 -4.08
C ILE A 75 10.57 -21.14 -2.86
N GLU A 76 9.97 -22.33 -2.97
CA GLU A 76 9.97 -23.36 -1.92
C GLU A 76 11.39 -23.87 -1.60
N GLU A 77 12.34 -23.77 -2.54
CA GLU A 77 13.73 -24.17 -2.29
C GLU A 77 14.45 -23.19 -1.34
N ASN A 78 13.99 -21.94 -1.25
CA ASN A 78 14.51 -20.93 -0.32
C ASN A 78 13.78 -20.91 1.03
N LEU A 79 12.64 -21.58 1.13
CA LEU A 79 12.02 -21.91 2.42
C LEU A 79 12.93 -22.97 3.04
N GLY A 80 13.96 -22.51 3.77
CA GLY A 80 14.85 -23.39 4.54
C GLY A 80 14.05 -24.36 5.41
N ASN A 81 14.70 -25.38 5.96
CA ASN A 81 14.01 -26.42 6.74
C ASN A 81 13.02 -25.79 7.75
N PRO A 82 11.70 -26.06 7.66
CA PRO A 82 10.70 -25.50 8.55
C PRO A 82 10.86 -25.97 10.02
N GLY A 83 11.84 -26.85 10.29
CA GLY A 83 12.27 -27.16 11.66
C GLY A 83 11.18 -27.87 12.44
N GLY A 84 10.55 -28.88 11.84
CA GLY A 84 9.48 -29.66 12.46
C GLY A 84 9.93 -30.54 13.63
N SER A 85 11.24 -30.73 13.78
CA SER A 85 11.88 -31.46 14.87
C SER A 85 13.06 -30.67 15.41
N MET A 86 13.09 -30.51 16.73
CA MET A 86 14.18 -29.84 17.48
C MET A 86 15.56 -30.49 17.24
N ASN A 87 15.62 -31.67 16.63
CA ASN A 87 16.83 -32.44 16.36
C ASN A 87 17.34 -32.32 14.92
N GLU A 88 16.71 -31.51 14.06
CA GLU A 88 17.06 -31.40 12.62
C GLU A 88 18.06 -30.28 12.29
N LEU A 89 18.57 -29.57 13.29
CA LEU A 89 19.65 -28.60 13.09
C LEU A 89 21.02 -29.30 13.00
N ASP A 90 21.19 -30.34 12.18
CA ASP A 90 22.48 -30.95 11.74
C ASP A 90 23.73 -30.69 12.63
N ASP A 91 23.65 -30.91 13.95
CA ASP A 91 24.66 -30.52 14.95
C ASP A 91 25.28 -29.12 14.76
N LYS A 92 24.53 -28.18 14.17
CA LYS A 92 24.99 -26.81 13.90
C LYS A 92 24.97 -26.02 15.20
N GLN A 93 26.14 -25.59 15.61
CA GLN A 93 26.31 -24.73 16.78
C GLN A 93 25.58 -23.40 16.57
N GLU A 94 24.53 -23.14 17.36
CA GLU A 94 23.69 -21.92 17.22
C GLU A 94 24.47 -20.62 17.49
N VAL A 95 25.52 -20.70 18.29
CA VAL A 95 26.34 -19.55 18.69
C VAL A 95 27.78 -19.69 18.17
N PRO A 96 28.45 -18.58 17.81
CA PRO A 96 29.79 -18.62 17.22
C PRO A 96 30.85 -19.34 18.09
N PHE A 97 30.65 -19.37 19.41
CA PHE A 97 31.57 -20.01 20.37
C PHE A 97 30.78 -20.78 21.43
N ALA A 98 31.17 -22.02 21.70
CA ALA A 98 30.51 -22.82 22.73
C ALA A 98 30.99 -22.43 24.12
N THR A 99 32.19 -21.84 24.22
CA THR A 99 32.79 -21.38 25.49
C THR A 99 33.56 -20.07 25.35
N ARG A 100 33.72 -19.34 26.46
CA ARG A 100 34.52 -18.10 26.53
C ARG A 100 36.00 -18.31 26.21
N LYS A 101 36.51 -19.53 26.39
CA LYS A 101 37.90 -19.86 26.04
C LYS A 101 38.08 -19.88 24.53
N GLU A 102 37.15 -20.52 23.83
CA GLU A 102 37.13 -20.63 22.38
C GLU A 102 36.98 -19.25 21.70
N GLU A 103 36.10 -18.41 22.24
CA GLU A 103 35.96 -16.99 21.85
C GLU A 103 37.29 -16.24 21.98
N LYS A 104 37.96 -16.39 23.13
CA LYS A 104 39.21 -15.68 23.42
C LYS A 104 40.36 -16.15 22.53
N ASP A 105 40.44 -17.44 22.21
CA ASP A 105 41.48 -17.97 21.34
C ASP A 105 41.27 -17.52 19.87
N ALA A 106 40.02 -17.44 19.42
CA ALA A 106 39.69 -16.95 18.07
C ALA A 106 39.94 -15.43 17.89
N LEU A 107 39.72 -14.63 18.93
CA LEU A 107 39.90 -13.17 18.89
C LEU A 107 41.36 -12.70 19.07
N ASN A 108 42.27 -13.59 19.49
CA ASN A 108 43.68 -13.26 19.73
C ASN A 108 44.63 -13.71 18.59
N ASN A 109 44.10 -14.24 17.48
CA ASN A 109 44.81 -14.47 16.21
C ASN A 109 44.35 -13.48 15.16
#